data_AF-A0A530AR18-F1
#
_entry.id   AF-A0A530AR18-F1
#
_cell.length_a   1.000
_cell.length_b   1.000
_cell.length_c   1.000
_cell.angle_alpha   90.00
_cell.angle_beta   90.00
_cell.angle_gamma   90.00
#
_symmetry.space_group_name_H-M   'P 1'
#
loop_
_entity.id
_entity.type
_entity.pdbx_description
1 polymer ?
#
loop_
_entity_poly.entity_id
_entity_poly.type
_entity_poly.pdbx_seq_one_letter_code
_entity_poly.pdbx_strand_id
1 'polypeptide(L)' 'GEEFIHVLSGSLQLHTLHYDPTVLQPGDSILFDGEMQHAYVALGDEPVIMLMSNTVPRDGLAPGAGV' A
#
# COMPACT_ATOMS: atom_id res chain seq x y z
N GLY A 1 -9.30 -0.13 -6.06
CA GLY A 1 -9.35 -1.21 -5.05
C GLY A 1 -8.79 -0.66 -3.74
N GLU A 2 -8.64 -1.47 -2.70
CA GLU A 2 -8.09 -1.00 -1.42
C GLU A 2 -6.73 -1.65 -1.17
N GLU A 3 -5.76 -0.88 -0.67
CA GLU A 3 -4.46 -1.40 -0.24
C GLU A 3 -4.30 -1.22 1.27
N PHE A 4 -4.06 -2.33 1.94
CA PHE A 4 -3.67 -2.36 3.35
C PHE A 4 -2.17 -2.61 3.46
N ILE A 5 -1.50 -1.83 4.28
CA ILE A 5 -0.07 -1.98 4.58
C ILE A 5 0.12 -2.09 6.08
N HIS A 6 1.04 -2.98 6.48
CA HIS A 6 1.56 -3.06 7.82
C HIS A 6 3.10 -3.13 7.80
N VAL A 7 3.77 -2.22 8.51
CA VAL A 7 5.23 -2.14 8.53
C VAL A 7 5.78 -3.12 9.57
N LEU A 8 6.65 -4.03 9.14
CA LEU A 8 7.32 -5.02 9.99
C LEU A 8 8.68 -4.53 10.48
N SER A 9 9.42 -3.79 9.65
CA SER A 9 10.70 -3.16 10.00
C SER A 9 11.03 -1.99 9.07
N GLY A 10 11.91 -1.10 9.53
CA GLY A 10 12.30 0.11 8.80
C GLY A 10 11.25 1.23 8.92
N SER A 11 11.54 2.40 8.33
CA SER A 11 10.64 3.55 8.31
C SER A 11 10.15 3.79 6.88
N LEU A 12 8.84 3.75 6.67
CA LEU A 12 8.21 3.92 5.37
C LEU A 12 7.56 5.29 5.28
N GLN A 13 7.81 6.05 4.22
CA GLN A 13 7.02 7.22 3.87
C GLN A 13 6.11 6.91 2.69
N LEU A 14 4.81 7.08 2.91
CA LEU A 14 3.78 6.97 1.89
C LEU A 14 3.44 8.36 1.36
N HIS A 15 3.61 8.55 0.06
CA HIS A 15 3.09 9.69 -0.67
C HIS A 15 1.76 9.32 -1.33
N THR A 16 0.78 10.19 -1.23
CA THR A 16 -0.49 10.07 -1.96
C THR A 16 -0.81 11.40 -2.63
N LEU A 17 -1.62 11.39 -3.70
CA LEU A 17 -1.93 12.60 -4.46
C LEU A 17 -2.62 13.70 -3.64
N HIS A 18 -3.42 13.33 -2.65
CA HIS A 18 -4.34 14.25 -1.98
C HIS A 18 -3.99 14.54 -0.51
N TYR A 19 -3.05 13.80 0.07
CA TYR A 19 -2.66 13.96 1.47
C TYR A 19 -1.17 14.21 1.60
N ASP A 20 -0.81 14.90 2.69
CA ASP A 20 0.59 15.07 3.06
C ASP A 20 1.28 13.72 3.26
N PRO A 21 2.60 13.62 2.99
CA PRO A 21 3.33 12.38 3.16
C PRO A 21 3.18 11.83 4.58
N THR A 22 2.80 10.56 4.68
CA THR A 22 2.60 9.89 5.97
C THR A 22 3.80 9.00 6.24
N VAL A 23 4.41 9.16 7.42
CA VAL A 23 5.51 8.30 7.87
C VAL A 23 4.94 7.21 8.77
N LEU A 24 5.27 5.96 8.45
CA LEU A 24 4.88 4.75 9.17
C LEU A 24 6.14 4.09 9.75
N GLN A 25 6.06 3.74 11.04
CA GLN A 25 7.09 3.04 11.79
C GLN A 25 6.74 1.55 11.96
N PRO A 26 7.67 0.70 12.42
CA PRO A 26 7.36 -0.70 12.68
C PRO A 26 6.17 -0.85 13.65
N GLY A 27 5.19 -1.65 13.25
CA GLY A 27 3.92 -1.82 13.97
C GLY A 27 2.78 -0.96 13.42
N ASP A 28 3.07 0.12 12.69
CA ASP A 28 2.04 0.96 12.09
C ASP A 28 1.38 0.27 10.90
N SER A 29 0.15 0.68 10.61
CA SER A 29 -0.61 0.24 9.45
C SER A 29 -1.48 1.33 8.87
N ILE A 30 -1.80 1.20 7.59
CA ILE A 30 -2.69 2.12 6.90
C ILE A 30 -3.53 1.36 5.86
N LEU A 31 -4.76 1.80 5.67
CA LEU A 31 -5.66 1.39 4.59
C LEU A 31 -5.97 2.63 3.75
N PHE A 32 -5.80 2.54 2.44
CA PHE A 32 -6.11 3.64 1.54
C PHE A 32 -6.58 3.13 0.18
N ASP A 33 -7.08 4.05 -0.65
CA ASP A 33 -7.49 3.77 -2.02
C ASP A 33 -6.26 3.44 -2.89
N GLY A 34 -6.16 2.18 -3.31
CA GLY A 34 -5.07 1.68 -4.14
C GLY A 34 -5.04 2.22 -5.56
N GLU A 35 -6.15 2.78 -6.04
CA GLU A 35 -6.20 3.43 -7.36
C GLU A 35 -5.69 4.87 -7.32
N MET A 36 -5.60 5.46 -6.13
CA MET A 36 -4.99 6.78 -5.96
C MET A 36 -3.51 6.73 -6.38
N GLN A 37 -3.02 7.74 -7.10
CA GLN A 37 -1.58 7.83 -7.37
C GLN A 37 -0.82 7.91 -6.04
N HIS A 38 0.10 6.98 -5.83
CA HIS A 38 0.85 6.85 -4.60
C HIS A 38 2.26 6.31 -4.84
N ALA A 39 3.16 6.51 -3.86
CA ALA A 39 4.54 6.02 -3.89
C ALA A 39 5.05 5.68 -2.48
N TYR A 40 5.92 4.69 -2.42
CA TYR A 40 6.57 4.20 -1.21
C TYR A 40 8.04 4.60 -1.20
N VAL A 41 8.48 5.25 -0.12
CA VAL A 41 9.88 5.68 0.05
C VAL A 41 10.41 5.11 1.36
N ALA A 42 11.50 4.34 1.29
CA ALA A 42 12.24 3.96 2.48
C ALA A 42 12.98 5.18 3.04
N LEU A 43 12.75 5.49 4.32
CA LEU A 43 13.48 6.55 5.02
C LEU A 43 14.64 5.94 5.79
N GLY A 44 15.86 6.29 5.38
CA GLY A 44 17.11 5.82 5.98
C GLY A 44 17.81 4.76 5.14
N ASP A 45 18.90 4.22 5.70
CA ASP A 45 19.78 3.28 5.01
C ASP A 45 19.33 1.82 5.15
N GLU A 46 18.44 1.54 6.10
CA GLU A 46 17.94 0.18 6.36
C GLU A 46 16.73 -0.16 5.47
N PRO A 47 16.63 -1.40 4.97
CA PRO A 47 15.48 -1.84 4.19
C PRO A 47 14.17 -1.75 4.97
N VAL A 48 13.10 -1.32 4.30
CA VAL A 48 11.74 -1.45 4.80
C VAL A 48 11.21 -2.84 4.47
N ILE A 49 10.68 -3.54 5.47
CA ILE A 49 9.91 -4.77 5.28
C ILE A 49 8.47 -4.45 5.66
N MET A 50 7.55 -4.69 4.75
CA MET A 50 6.12 -4.48 4.96
C MET A 50 5.31 -5.65 4.42
N LEU A 51 4.16 -5.90 5.05
CA LEU A 51 3.12 -6.77 4.52
C LEU A 51 2.07 -5.91 3.83
N MET A 52 1.69 -6.31 2.62
CA MET A 52 0.69 -5.64 1.81
C MET A 52 -0.42 -6.61 1.45
N SER A 53 -1.67 -6.15 1.57
CA SER A 53 -2.85 -6.87 1.12
C SER A 53 -3.68 -5.96 0.23
N ASN A 54 -3.87 -6.38 -1.02
CA ASN A 54 -4.56 -5.58 -2.02
C ASN A 54 -5.89 -6.24 -2.37
N THR A 55 -6.95 -5.46 -2.35
CA THR A 55 -8.25 -5.87 -2.89
C THR A 55 -8.37 -5.31 -4.29
N VAL A 56 -8.36 -6.20 -5.28
CA VAL A 56 -8.73 -5.85 -6.65
C VAL A 56 -10.25 -5.87 -6.79
N PRO A 57 -10.86 -4.90 -7.50
CA PRO A 57 -12.27 -5.00 -7.88
C PRO A 57 -12.52 -6.33 -8.60
N ARG A 58 -13.65 -6.99 -8.33
CA ARG A 58 -14.01 -8.26 -9.00
C ARG A 58 -14.24 -8.12 -10.51
N ASP A 59 -14.33 -6.90 -11.02
CA ASP A 59 -14.61 -6.59 -12.42
C ASP A 59 -13.34 -6.52 -13.29
N GLY A 60 -12.37 -7.39 -13.02
CA GLY A 60 -11.21 -7.67 -13.88
C GLY A 60 -11.29 -9.01 -14.61
N LEU A 61 -12.30 -9.85 -14.33
CA LEU A 61 -12.55 -11.06 -15.09
C LEU A 61 -13.48 -10.72 -16.26
N ALA A 62 -13.00 -10.86 -17.50
CA ALA A 62 -13.89 -10.82 -18.65
C ALA A 62 -15.06 -11.80 -18.41
N PRO A 63 -16.31 -11.43 -18.73
CA PRO A 63 -17.43 -12.35 -18.60
C PRO A 63 -17.11 -13.64 -19.39
N GLY A 64 -16.96 -14.77 -18.70
CA GLY A 64 -16.75 -16.08 -19.31
C GLY A 64 -15.46 -16.83 -18.96
N ALA A 65 -14.52 -16.28 -18.19
CA ALA A 65 -13.29 -17.00 -17.81
C ALA A 65 -13.43 -17.90 -16.56
N GLY A 66 -14.60 -18.53 -16.38
CA GLY A 66 -14.85 -19.43 -15.27
C GLY A 66 -16.02 -20.38 -15.53
N VAL A 67 -15.77 -21.44 -16.30
CA VAL A 67 -15.93 -22.89 -15.99
C VAL A 67 -15.37 -23.70 -17.16
#